data_AF-A0AAV5U6D1-F1
#
_entry.id   AF-A0AAV5U6D1-F1
#
_cell.length_a   1.000
_cell.length_b   1.000
_cell.length_c   1.000
_cell.angle_alpha   90.00
_cell.angle_beta   90.00
_cell.angle_gamma   90.00
#
_symmetry.space_group_name_H-M   'P 1'
#
loop_
_entity.id
_entity.type
_entity.pdbx_description
1 polymer ?
#
loop_
_entity_poly.entity_id
_entity_poly.type
_entity_poly.pdbx_seq_one_letter_code
_entity_poly.pdbx_strand_id
1 'polypeptide(L)'
;HFSVANRRSDVILKIGDEKLHVSKELLAVHSPVFEAMFFGNFSEKENEEVEIKDVIYQELVDLLNVIYVKLWRSRIALFYTF
;
A
#
# COMPACT_ATOMS: atom_id res chain seq x y z
N HIS A 1 5.72 -3.07 9.79
CA HIS A 1 6.56 -2.58 8.68
C HIS A 1 6.10 -1.21 8.19
N PHE A 2 4.78 -0.96 8.12
CA PHE A 2 4.23 0.29 7.57
C PHE A 2 3.97 1.40 8.61
N SER A 3 4.30 1.22 9.89
CA SER A 3 4.04 2.20 10.95
C SER A 3 4.98 3.43 10.93
N VAL A 4 5.99 3.43 10.05
CA VAL A 4 6.97 4.52 9.92
C VAL A 4 7.08 4.92 8.45
N ALA A 5 7.08 6.22 8.17
CA ALA A 5 7.30 6.75 6.84
C ALA A 5 8.68 6.36 6.30
N ASN A 6 8.75 6.01 5.01
CA ASN A 6 10.00 5.84 4.30
C ASN A 6 10.03 6.74 3.05
N ARG A 7 11.15 6.74 2.31
CA ARG A 7 11.35 7.60 1.12
C ARG A 7 10.32 7.43 -0.01
N ARG A 8 9.55 6.33 0.00
CA ARG A 8 8.51 6.00 -0.99
C ARG A 8 7.10 6.10 -0.40
N SER A 9 6.97 6.51 0.86
CA SER A 9 5.67 6.71 1.48
C SER A 9 5.19 8.14 1.19
N ASP A 10 4.10 8.28 0.47
CA ASP A 10 3.48 9.55 0.05
C ASP A 10 2.01 9.67 0.50
N VAL A 11 1.51 8.67 1.24
CA VAL A 11 0.19 8.67 1.88
C VAL A 11 0.17 7.85 3.17
N ILE A 12 -0.70 8.25 4.09
CA ILE A 12 -1.03 7.51 5.31
C ILE A 12 -2.42 6.91 5.16
N LEU A 13 -2.55 5.60 5.30
CA LEU A 13 -3.84 4.94 5.47
C LEU A 13 -4.14 4.83 6.96
N LYS A 14 -5.25 5.41 7.41
CA LYS A 14 -5.71 5.35 8.79
C LYS A 14 -6.87 4.35 8.91
N ILE A 15 -6.77 3.43 9.86
CA ILE A 15 -7.79 2.41 10.16
C ILE A 15 -8.03 2.44 11.67
N GLY A 16 -9.14 3.04 12.09
CA GLY A 16 -9.34 3.35 13.51
C GLY A 16 -8.24 4.27 14.02
N ASP A 17 -7.49 3.83 15.03
CA ASP A 17 -6.36 4.58 15.61
C ASP A 17 -5.00 4.22 14.97
N GLU A 18 -4.97 3.21 14.10
CA GLU A 18 -3.75 2.72 13.46
C GLU A 18 -3.42 3.51 12.19
N LYS A 19 -2.12 3.72 11.93
CA LYS A 19 -1.61 4.46 10.76
C LYS A 19 -0.59 3.64 9.98
N LEU A 20 -0.77 3.60 8.66
CA LEU A 20 0.08 2.86 7.72
C LEU A 20 0.62 3.80 6.64
N HIS A 21 1.93 4.02 6.63
CA HIS A 21 2.63 4.83 5.65
C HIS A 21 2.96 4.01 4.39
N VAL A 22 2.34 4.35 3.26
CA VAL A 22 2.38 3.58 2.01
C VAL A 22 2.55 4.49 0.79
N SER A 23 2.68 3.90 -0.39
CA SER A 23 2.85 4.58 -1.68
C SER A 23 1.56 4.54 -2.49
N LYS A 24 1.01 5.69 -2.86
CA LYS A 24 -0.17 5.84 -3.72
C LYS A 24 0.04 5.09 -5.04
N GLU A 25 1.19 5.33 -5.68
CA GLU A 25 1.53 4.74 -6.98
C GLU A 25 1.58 3.22 -6.92
N LEU A 26 2.27 2.64 -5.93
CA LEU A 26 2.39 1.19 -5.82
C LEU A 26 1.03 0.52 -5.58
N LEU A 27 0.19 1.13 -4.74
CA LEU A 27 -1.15 0.62 -4.48
C LEU A 27 -2.06 0.73 -5.70
N ALA A 28 -2.02 1.85 -6.42
CA ALA A 28 -2.81 2.07 -7.63
C ALA A 28 -2.45 1.06 -8.73
N VAL A 29 -1.16 0.80 -8.96
CA VAL A 29 -0.69 -0.20 -9.94
C VAL A 29 -1.24 -1.60 -9.64
N HIS A 30 -1.50 -1.91 -8.37
CA HIS A 30 -1.93 -3.23 -7.93
C HIS A 30 -3.42 -3.33 -7.58
N SER A 31 -4.15 -2.21 -7.57
CA SER A 31 -5.56 -2.18 -7.21
C SER A 31 -6.27 -1.01 -7.89
N PRO A 32 -7.23 -1.28 -8.80
CA PRO A 32 -7.99 -0.22 -9.46
C PRO A 32 -8.84 0.59 -8.47
N VAL A 33 -9.16 0.03 -7.29
CA VAL A 33 -9.83 0.76 -6.21
C VAL A 33 -8.92 1.85 -5.64
N PHE A 34 -7.65 1.52 -5.38
CA PHE A 34 -6.68 2.51 -4.90
C PHE A 34 -6.31 3.51 -6.00
N GLU A 35 -6.26 3.09 -7.26
CA GLU A 35 -6.08 4.00 -8.40
C GLU A 35 -7.20 5.05 -8.46
N ALA A 36 -8.46 4.61 -8.41
CA ALA A 36 -9.60 5.51 -8.39
C ALA A 36 -9.60 6.43 -7.16
N MET A 37 -9.28 5.90 -5.98
CA MET A 37 -9.23 6.66 -4.73
C MET A 37 -8.15 7.76 -4.74
N PHE A 38 -6.94 7.46 -5.21
CA PHE A 38 -5.83 8.41 -5.14
C PHE A 38 -5.70 9.31 -6.37
N PHE A 39 -6.06 8.83 -7.56
CA PHE A 39 -5.83 9.51 -8.84
C PHE A 39 -7.12 9.85 -9.58
N GLY A 40 -8.27 9.36 -9.12
CA GLY A 40 -9.57 9.78 -9.63
C GLY A 40 -9.93 11.22 -9.24
N ASN A 41 -11.15 11.62 -9.56
CA ASN A 41 -11.68 12.96 -9.24
C ASN A 41 -12.19 13.08 -7.79
N PHE A 42 -11.72 12.24 -6.88
CA PHE A 42 -12.13 12.25 -5.48
C PHE A 42 -11.29 13.21 -4.65
N SER A 43 -11.88 13.75 -3.58
CA SER A 43 -11.23 14.73 -2.69
C SER A 43 -10.03 14.15 -1.92
N GLU A 44 -9.85 12.83 -1.90
CA GLU A 44 -8.68 12.19 -1.27
C GLU A 44 -7.36 12.41 -2.03
N LYS A 45 -7.40 12.90 -3.27
CA LYS A 45 -6.21 13.14 -4.09
C LYS A 45 -5.21 14.09 -3.41
N GLU A 46 -5.70 15.15 -2.76
CA GLU A 46 -4.88 16.16 -2.09
C GLU A 46 -4.56 15.82 -0.63
N ASN A 47 -5.15 14.76 -0.09
CA ASN A 47 -4.93 14.39 1.31
C ASN A 47 -3.66 13.56 1.47
N GLU A 48 -2.88 13.91 2.50
CA GLU A 48 -1.72 13.15 2.98
C GLU A 48 -2.15 11.96 3.85
N GLU A 49 -3.36 12.00 4.41
CA GLU A 49 -3.96 10.96 5.23
C GLU A 49 -5.36 10.59 4.72
N VAL A 50 -5.59 9.30 4.50
CA VAL A 50 -6.86 8.74 4.01
C VAL A 50 -7.39 7.77 5.05
N GLU A 51 -8.60 8.05 5.55
CA GLU A 51 -9.29 7.16 6.48
C GLU A 51 -10.01 6.05 5.71
N ILE A 52 -9.62 4.80 5.97
CA ILE A 52 -10.29 3.62 5.40
C ILE A 52 -11.24 3.05 6.47
N LYS A 53 -12.52 3.04 6.14
CA LYS A 53 -13.59 2.48 6.97
C LYS A 53 -13.92 1.07 6.50
N ASP A 54 -14.51 0.28 7.40
CA ASP A 54 -15.04 -1.06 7.11
C ASP A 54 -14.00 -2.09 6.60
N VAL A 55 -12.73 -1.92 6.97
CA VAL A 55 -11.66 -2.87 6.67
C VAL A 55 -11.00 -3.34 7.96
N ILE A 56 -10.73 -4.65 8.06
CA ILE A 56 -9.99 -5.23 9.18
C ILE A 56 -8.50 -4.90 9.00
N TYR A 57 -7.90 -4.27 10.01
CA TYR A 57 -6.50 -3.84 9.98
C TYR A 57 -5.53 -4.94 9.52
N GLN A 58 -5.68 -6.17 10.04
CA GLN A 58 -4.82 -7.29 9.68
C GLN A 58 -4.96 -7.70 8.20
N GLU A 59 -6.17 -7.69 7.65
CA GLU A 59 -6.40 -8.02 6.23
C GLU A 59 -5.74 -7.00 5.31
N LEU A 60 -5.80 -5.71 5.68
CA LEU A 60 -5.12 -4.67 4.92
C LEU A 60 -3.59 -4.83 5.02
N VAL A 61 -3.05 -5.13 6.20
CA VAL A 61 -1.62 -5.38 6.38
C VAL A 61 -1.16 -6.57 5.54
N ASP A 62 -1.94 -7.65 5.48
CA ASP A 62 -1.65 -8.81 4.65
C ASP A 62 -1.68 -8.48 3.16
N LEU A 63 -2.66 -7.70 2.70
CA LEU A 63 -2.71 -7.18 1.33
C LEU A 63 -1.46 -6.34 1.02
N LEU A 64 -1.09 -5.42 1.90
CA LEU A 64 0.12 -4.61 1.75
C LEU A 64 1.38 -5.48 1.70
N ASN A 65 1.48 -6.52 2.54
CA ASN A 65 2.59 -7.45 2.46
C ASN A 65 2.64 -8.14 1.09
N VAL A 66 1.51 -8.60 0.54
CA VAL A 66 1.49 -9.21 -0.81
C VAL A 66 1.94 -8.22 -1.89
N ILE A 67 1.49 -6.97 -1.83
CA ILE A 67 1.85 -5.92 -2.79
C ILE A 67 3.34 -5.58 -2.70
N TYR A 68 3.87 -5.38 -1.48
CA TYR A 68 5.24 -4.95 -1.26
C TYR A 68 6.28 -6.10 -1.34
N VAL A 69 5.87 -7.36 -1.14
CA VAL A 69 6.77 -8.54 -1.18
C VAL A 69 6.94 -9.11 -2.59
N LYS A 70 6.23 -8.60 -3.61
CA LYS A 70 6.26 -9.15 -4.98
C LYS A 70 7.60 -9.00 -5.74
N LEU A 71 8.66 -8.48 -5.11
CA LEU A 71 9.96 -8.26 -5.77
C LEU A 71 11.05 -9.31 -5.51
N TRP A 72 10.83 -10.36 -4.73
CA TRP A 72 11.89 -11.35 -4.44
C TRP A 72 11.56 -12.83 -4.72
N ARG A 73 10.35 -13.21 -5.16
CA ARG A 73 10.10 -14.63 -5.54
C ARG A 73 10.45 -15.01 -6.98
N SER A 74 10.51 -14.07 -7.92
CA SER A 74 10.78 -14.41 -9.34
C SER A 74 12.23 -14.23 -9.78
N ARG A 75 13.11 -13.62 -8.96
CA ARG A 75 14.52 -13.40 -9.34
C ARG A 75 15.54 -14.17 -8.50
N ILE A 76 15.21 -14.66 -7.31
CA ILE A 76 16.13 -15.48 -6.52
C ILE A 76 16.12 -16.95 -6.96
N ALA A 77 14.98 -17.45 -7.44
CA ALA A 77 14.87 -18.84 -7.89
C ALA A 77 15.81 -19.17 -9.06
N LEU A 78 16.23 -18.17 -9.84
CA LEU A 78 17.20 -18.33 -10.92
C LEU A 78 18.68 -18.29 -10.46
N PHE A 79 18.96 -17.90 -9.22
CA PHE A 79 20.32 -17.90 -8.66
C PHE A 79 20.62 -19.11 -7.75
N TYR A 80 19.65 -19.99 -7.50
CA TYR A 80 19.84 -21.21 -6.70
C TYR A 80 19.78 -22.51 -7.52
N THR A 81 19.74 -22.42 -8.85
CA THR A 81 19.87 -23.56 -9.77
C THR A 81 20.99 -23.40 -10.80
N PHE A 82 22.06 -22.69 -10.45
CA PHE A 82 23.38 -22.81 -11.10
C PHE A 82 24.49 -22.47 -10.12
#